data_AF-A0A3C2AHS9-F1
#
_entry.id   AF-A0A3C2AHS9-F1
#
_cell.length_a   1.000
_cell.length_b   1.000
_cell.length_c   1.000
_cell.angle_alpha   90.00
_cell.angle_beta   90.00
_cell.angle_gamma   90.00
#
_symmetry.space_group_name_H-M   'P 1'
#
loop_
_entity.id
_entity.type
_entity.pdbx_description
1 polymer ?
#
loop_
_entity_poly.entity_id
_entity_poly.type
_entity_poly.pdbx_seq_one_letter_code
_entity_poly.pdbx_strand_id
1 'polypeptide(L)'
;MLGAIVATICDANHVFTGALSYPKPFLFGQAWFVFPGFIIAFTFMGLNYLFAPAIFPKTAISTESTSSGSLSLFVENLLFFMMVYLLSGFGNQEPVLLSVIFYASFLARWFFTYERAFIMLFAIVLGIGGMFVEGAMTQFDLVHYREPEIFGVPYWLVGVYMHGALALREGMRYFVYRKG
;
A
#
# COMPACT_ATOMS: atom_id res chain seq x y z
N MET A 1 -11.27 7.15 4.50
CA MET A 1 -10.64 8.02 5.52
C MET A 1 -9.60 7.28 6.36
N LEU A 2 -9.93 6.15 7.01
CA LEU A 2 -8.98 5.42 7.88
C LEU A 2 -7.62 5.11 7.21
N GLY A 3 -7.62 4.55 5.99
CA GLY A 3 -6.39 4.29 5.24
C GLY A 3 -5.53 5.54 5.03
N ALA A 4 -6.15 6.69 4.74
CA ALA A 4 -5.44 7.94 4.54
C ALA A 4 -4.80 8.47 5.84
N ILE A 5 -5.48 8.34 6.97
CA ILE A 5 -4.92 8.69 8.29
C ILE A 5 -3.69 7.82 8.57
N VAL A 6 -3.83 6.51 8.41
CA VAL A 6 -2.76 5.54 8.64
C VAL A 6 -1.55 5.83 7.75
N ALA A 7 -1.77 5.99 6.44
CA ALA A 7 -0.69 6.26 5.50
C ALA A 7 -0.02 7.61 5.76
N THR A 8 -0.78 8.64 6.14
CA THR A 8 -0.20 9.96 6.50
C THR A 8 0.70 9.85 7.73
N ILE A 9 0.32 9.07 8.75
CA ILE A 9 1.15 8.82 9.92
C ILE A 9 2.43 8.05 9.53
N CYS A 10 2.31 7.04 8.67
CA CYS A 10 3.47 6.26 8.24
C CYS A 10 4.42 7.08 7.33
N ASP A 11 3.87 7.97 6.50
CA ASP A 11 4.64 8.92 5.71
C ASP A 11 5.35 9.96 6.59
N ALA A 12 4.72 10.42 7.68
CA ALA A 12 5.40 11.26 8.67
C ALA A 12 6.61 10.54 9.30
N ASN A 13 6.53 9.22 9.49
CA ASN A 13 7.67 8.42 9.90
C ASN A 13 8.77 8.36 8.81
N HIS A 14 8.42 8.31 7.52
CA HIS A 14 9.41 8.40 6.44
C HIS A 14 10.12 9.76 6.43
N VAL A 15 9.39 10.85 6.66
CA VAL A 15 9.99 12.18 6.81
C VAL A 15 10.90 12.23 8.04
N PHE A 16 10.44 11.73 9.19
CA PHE A 16 11.21 11.71 10.43
C PHE A 16 12.51 10.91 10.32
N THR A 17 12.48 9.77 9.63
CA THR A 17 13.64 8.89 9.43
C THR A 17 14.52 9.32 8.25
N GLY A 18 14.11 10.35 7.51
CA GLY A 18 14.80 10.80 6.29
C GLY A 18 14.73 9.79 5.15
N ALA A 19 13.77 8.87 5.15
CA ALA A 19 13.53 7.94 4.05
C ALA A 19 13.01 8.68 2.80
N LEU A 20 12.23 9.73 3.01
CA LEU A 20 11.84 10.69 1.98
C LEU A 20 11.80 12.11 2.54
N SER A 21 11.76 13.08 1.63
CA SER A 21 11.59 14.49 1.93
C SER A 21 10.70 15.18 0.90
N TYR A 22 10.04 16.24 1.35
CA TYR A 22 9.20 17.09 0.52
C TYR A 22 9.89 18.43 0.28
N PRO A 23 10.03 18.92 -0.97
CA PRO A 23 10.68 20.21 -1.26
C PRO A 23 9.99 21.42 -0.64
N LYS A 24 8.66 21.34 -0.47
CA LYS A 24 7.83 22.38 0.14
C LYS A 24 7.04 21.79 1.32
N PRO A 25 7.70 21.58 2.47
CA PRO A 25 7.06 20.99 3.63
C PRO A 25 6.03 21.96 4.22
N PHE A 26 5.02 21.40 4.89
CA PHE A 26 3.96 22.13 5.55
C PHE A 26 3.82 21.71 7.01
N LEU A 27 3.28 20.51 7.27
CA LEU A 27 2.99 20.03 8.63
C LEU A 27 3.78 18.75 8.90
N PHE A 28 4.53 18.70 10.01
CA PHE A 28 5.42 17.58 10.36
C PHE A 28 6.43 17.21 9.24
N GLY A 29 6.83 18.20 8.44
CA GLY A 29 7.72 18.02 7.29
C GLY A 29 7.06 17.39 6.05
N GLN A 30 5.77 17.05 6.11
CA GLN A 30 4.98 16.57 4.98
C GLN A 30 4.45 17.74 4.14
N ALA A 31 4.28 17.56 2.83
CA ALA A 31 3.62 18.55 1.98
C ALA A 31 2.11 18.62 2.27
N TRP A 32 1.48 19.77 1.99
CA TRP A 32 0.04 20.00 2.26
C TRP A 32 -0.89 18.99 1.55
N PHE A 33 -0.45 18.48 0.40
CA PHE A 33 -1.24 17.55 -0.43
C PHE A 33 -1.16 16.10 0.04
N VAL A 34 -0.32 15.75 1.02
CA VAL A 34 -0.10 14.34 1.40
C VAL A 34 -1.39 13.68 1.89
N PHE A 35 -2.05 14.26 2.90
CA PHE A 35 -3.30 13.69 3.41
C PHE A 35 -4.43 13.67 2.36
N PRO A 36 -4.73 14.78 1.64
CA PRO A 36 -5.69 14.75 0.53
C PRO A 36 -5.32 13.74 -0.57
N GLY A 37 -4.04 13.64 -0.90
CA GLY A 37 -3.49 12.69 -1.87
C GLY A 37 -3.78 11.25 -1.47
N PHE A 38 -3.57 10.90 -0.20
CA PHE A 38 -3.94 9.58 0.30
C PHE A 38 -5.45 9.34 0.29
N ILE A 39 -6.30 10.34 0.56
CA ILE A 39 -7.76 10.17 0.39
C ILE A 39 -8.10 9.78 -1.05
N ILE A 40 -7.52 10.50 -2.02
CA ILE A 40 -7.73 10.23 -3.45
C ILE A 40 -7.21 8.84 -3.81
N ALA A 41 -5.99 8.51 -3.38
CA ALA A 41 -5.35 7.23 -3.65
C ALA A 41 -6.18 6.05 -3.11
N PHE A 42 -6.55 6.06 -1.83
CA PHE A 42 -7.36 4.97 -1.25
C PHE A 42 -8.76 4.89 -1.85
N THR A 43 -9.37 6.02 -2.24
CA THR A 43 -10.66 6.02 -2.95
C THR A 43 -10.50 5.36 -4.32
N PHE A 44 -9.48 5.74 -5.08
CA PHE A 44 -9.17 5.15 -6.38
C PHE A 44 -8.88 3.65 -6.26
N MET A 45 -8.07 3.22 -5.29
CA MET A 45 -7.78 1.81 -5.04
C MET A 45 -9.04 1.03 -4.67
N GLY A 46 -9.91 1.58 -3.82
CA GLY A 46 -11.20 0.98 -3.47
C GLY A 46 -12.12 0.82 -4.68
N LEU A 47 -12.20 1.82 -5.56
CA LEU A 47 -12.95 1.71 -6.81
C LEU A 47 -12.37 0.62 -7.73
N ASN A 48 -11.05 0.59 -7.92
CA ASN A 48 -10.40 -0.48 -8.69
C ASN A 48 -10.69 -1.86 -8.10
N TYR A 49 -10.72 -1.98 -6.76
CA TYR A 49 -11.09 -3.21 -6.08
C TYR A 49 -12.52 -3.66 -6.42
N LEU A 50 -13.49 -2.74 -6.45
CA LEU A 50 -14.88 -3.04 -6.80
C LEU A 50 -15.02 -3.56 -8.24
N PHE A 51 -14.23 -3.02 -9.17
CA PHE A 51 -14.26 -3.45 -10.58
C PHE A 51 -13.36 -4.64 -10.88
N ALA A 52 -12.40 -4.98 -10.01
CA ALA A 52 -11.44 -6.06 -10.24
C ALA A 52 -12.10 -7.42 -10.59
N PRO A 53 -13.17 -7.89 -9.92
CA PRO A 53 -13.81 -9.16 -10.27
C PRO A 53 -14.39 -9.21 -11.70
N ALA A 54 -14.76 -8.06 -12.27
CA ALA A 54 -15.29 -7.96 -13.63
C ALA A 54 -14.18 -7.91 -14.69
N ILE A 55 -12.99 -7.44 -14.33
CA ILE A 55 -11.85 -7.23 -15.24
C ILE A 55 -10.89 -8.42 -15.21
N PHE A 56 -10.68 -9.02 -14.04
CA PHE A 56 -9.71 -10.09 -13.87
C PHE A 56 -10.16 -11.38 -14.57
N PRO A 57 -9.22 -12.26 -14.95
CA PRO A 57 -9.54 -13.53 -15.59
C PRO A 57 -10.56 -14.32 -14.77
N LYS A 58 -11.46 -15.05 -15.43
CA LYS A 58 -12.50 -15.85 -14.75
C LYS A 58 -11.92 -16.88 -13.78
N THR A 59 -10.70 -17.36 -14.03
CA THR A 59 -9.94 -18.26 -13.16
C THR A 59 -9.48 -17.61 -11.86
N ALA A 60 -9.51 -16.28 -11.77
CA ALA A 60 -9.23 -15.49 -10.58
C ALA A 60 -10.51 -14.89 -9.95
N ILE A 61 -11.70 -15.37 -10.34
CA ILE A 61 -12.97 -14.94 -9.71
C ILE A 61 -12.92 -15.26 -8.23
N SER A 62 -13.26 -14.25 -7.45
CA SER A 62 -13.26 -14.28 -6.00
C SER A 62 -14.71 -14.34 -5.52
N THR A 63 -15.09 -15.35 -4.75
CA THR A 63 -16.32 -15.31 -3.95
C THR A 63 -16.03 -14.77 -2.55
N GLU A 64 -14.90 -15.14 -1.96
CA GLU A 64 -14.53 -14.76 -0.59
C GLU A 64 -13.97 -13.35 -0.50
N SER A 65 -13.15 -12.91 -1.47
CA SER A 65 -12.59 -11.55 -1.47
C SER A 65 -13.65 -10.48 -1.80
N THR A 66 -14.85 -10.90 -2.20
CA THR A 66 -16.05 -10.06 -2.41
C THR A 66 -17.19 -10.43 -1.46
N SER A 67 -16.93 -11.20 -0.40
CA SER A 67 -17.89 -11.50 0.67
C SER A 67 -17.67 -10.62 1.90
N SER A 68 -18.59 -10.69 2.86
CA SER A 68 -18.44 -10.00 4.14
C SER A 68 -17.21 -10.52 4.90
N GLY A 69 -16.43 -9.60 5.48
CA GLY A 69 -15.22 -9.90 6.25
C GLY A 69 -15.41 -9.79 7.75
N SER A 70 -14.37 -10.14 8.51
CA SER A 70 -14.33 -10.00 9.96
C SER A 70 -13.49 -8.78 10.39
N LEU A 71 -13.85 -8.19 11.53
CA LEU A 71 -13.08 -7.09 12.12
C LEU A 71 -11.66 -7.53 12.49
N SER A 72 -11.50 -8.75 13.03
CA SER A 72 -10.20 -9.27 13.45
C SER A 72 -9.22 -9.39 12.29
N LEU A 73 -9.64 -9.96 11.16
CA LEU A 73 -8.80 -10.08 9.96
C LEU A 73 -8.46 -8.70 9.38
N PHE A 74 -9.43 -7.77 9.37
CA PHE A 74 -9.16 -6.40 8.95
C PHE A 74 -8.09 -5.72 9.82
N VAL A 75 -8.24 -5.78 11.14
CA VAL A 75 -7.28 -5.18 12.08
C VAL A 75 -5.90 -5.82 11.94
N GLU A 76 -5.82 -7.15 11.86
CA GLU A 76 -4.55 -7.86 11.67
C GLU A 76 -3.83 -7.41 10.39
N ASN A 77 -4.55 -7.35 9.26
CA ASN A 77 -3.97 -6.95 7.99
C ASN A 77 -3.57 -5.48 7.95
N LEU A 78 -4.37 -4.61 8.57
CA LEU A 78 -4.06 -3.19 8.71
C LEU A 78 -2.79 -2.99 9.55
N LEU A 79 -2.69 -3.66 10.71
CA LEU A 79 -1.51 -3.58 11.58
C LEU A 79 -0.26 -4.10 10.89
N PHE A 80 -0.36 -5.20 10.13
CA PHE A 80 0.78 -5.72 9.38
C PHE A 80 1.24 -4.75 8.29
N PHE A 81 0.29 -4.16 7.55
CA PHE A 81 0.60 -3.10 6.58
C PHE A 81 1.28 -1.89 7.25
N MET A 82 0.76 -1.44 8.39
CA MET A 82 1.37 -0.37 9.18
C MET A 82 2.80 -0.71 9.61
N MET A 83 3.03 -1.92 10.11
CA MET A 83 4.36 -2.36 10.54
C MET A 83 5.35 -2.35 9.37
N VAL A 84 4.96 -2.86 8.21
CA VAL A 84 5.78 -2.86 6.99
C VAL A 84 6.11 -1.42 6.56
N TYR A 85 5.13 -0.52 6.56
CA TYR A 85 5.33 0.89 6.21
C TYR A 85 6.23 1.61 7.22
N LEU A 86 6.03 1.40 8.53
CA LEU A 86 6.89 1.99 9.56
C LEU A 86 8.33 1.46 9.47
N LEU A 87 8.49 0.16 9.26
CA LEU A 87 9.80 -0.49 9.11
C LEU A 87 10.54 0.05 7.88
N SER A 88 9.85 0.41 6.80
CA SER A 88 10.51 0.98 5.62
C SER A 88 11.09 2.37 5.88
N GLY A 89 10.53 3.12 6.84
CA GLY A 89 11.16 4.34 7.34
C GLY A 89 12.44 4.04 8.10
N PHE A 90 12.39 3.18 9.11
CA PHE A 90 13.57 2.92 9.95
C PHE A 90 14.71 2.17 9.23
N GLY A 91 14.38 1.27 8.32
CA GLY A 91 15.34 0.48 7.56
C GLY A 91 15.83 1.14 6.28
N ASN A 92 15.54 2.42 6.03
CA ASN A 92 15.76 3.06 4.73
C ASN A 92 17.21 3.07 4.23
N GLN A 93 18.18 2.81 5.11
CA GLN A 93 19.60 2.71 4.77
C GLN A 93 19.99 1.35 4.16
N GLU A 94 19.13 0.34 4.30
CA GLU A 94 19.36 -1.02 3.81
C GLU A 94 18.21 -1.44 2.86
N PRO A 95 18.01 -0.75 1.73
CA PRO A 95 16.80 -0.90 0.91
C PRO A 95 16.68 -2.28 0.25
N VAL A 96 17.80 -2.96 -0.02
CA VAL A 96 17.82 -4.34 -0.52
C VAL A 96 17.31 -5.30 0.55
N LEU A 97 17.78 -5.15 1.80
CA LEU A 97 17.32 -5.98 2.91
C LEU A 97 15.82 -5.77 3.17
N LEU A 98 15.35 -4.52 3.18
CA LEU A 98 13.93 -4.20 3.28
C LEU A 98 13.10 -4.86 2.17
N SER A 99 13.59 -4.80 0.93
CA SER A 99 12.94 -5.45 -0.20
C SER A 99 12.80 -6.96 0.05
N VAL A 100 13.88 -7.63 0.44
CA VAL A 100 13.85 -9.07 0.78
C VAL A 100 12.82 -9.35 1.87
N ILE A 101 12.82 -8.58 2.96
CA ILE A 101 11.89 -8.76 4.08
C ILE A 101 10.44 -8.62 3.61
N PHE A 102 10.11 -7.55 2.87
CA PHE A 102 8.74 -7.30 2.44
C PHE A 102 8.26 -8.28 1.39
N TYR A 103 9.06 -8.61 0.39
CA TYR A 103 8.64 -9.61 -0.59
C TYR A 103 8.50 -11.00 0.06
N ALA A 104 9.43 -11.40 0.92
CA ALA A 104 9.35 -12.68 1.63
C ALA A 104 8.13 -12.74 2.56
N SER A 105 7.86 -11.68 3.34
CA SER A 105 6.70 -11.64 4.23
C SER A 105 5.39 -11.61 3.46
N PHE A 106 5.33 -10.88 2.34
CA PHE A 106 4.17 -10.90 1.46
C PHE A 106 3.96 -12.31 0.89
N LEU A 107 4.99 -12.94 0.35
CA LEU A 107 4.90 -14.28 -0.25
C LEU A 107 4.47 -15.32 0.78
N ALA A 108 4.96 -15.25 2.01
CA ALA A 108 4.50 -16.11 3.09
C ALA A 108 3.00 -15.91 3.37
N ARG A 109 2.56 -14.67 3.56
CA ARG A 109 1.14 -14.35 3.80
C ARG A 109 0.25 -14.73 2.63
N TRP A 110 0.72 -14.49 1.41
CA TRP A 110 0.06 -14.89 0.17
C TRP A 110 -0.07 -16.42 0.08
N PHE A 111 0.95 -17.18 0.46
CA PHE A 111 0.88 -18.64 0.41
C PHE A 111 -0.23 -19.21 1.31
N PHE A 112 -0.45 -18.59 2.48
CA PHE A 112 -1.47 -19.00 3.45
C PHE A 112 -2.82 -18.28 3.28
N THR A 113 -2.99 -17.46 2.24
CA THR A 113 -4.26 -16.76 2.01
C THR A 113 -5.14 -17.51 1.02
N TYR A 114 -6.45 -17.24 1.07
CA TYR A 114 -7.42 -17.76 0.11
C TYR A 114 -7.40 -16.90 -1.16
N GLU A 115 -7.87 -17.46 -2.29
CA GLU A 115 -7.98 -16.75 -3.58
C GLU A 115 -6.67 -16.08 -4.03
N ARG A 116 -5.58 -16.86 -3.93
CA ARG A 116 -4.20 -16.46 -4.21
C ARG A 116 -4.01 -15.75 -5.55
N ALA A 117 -4.70 -16.19 -6.60
CA ALA A 117 -4.61 -15.56 -7.91
C ALA A 117 -5.17 -14.14 -7.92
N PHE A 118 -6.35 -13.93 -7.33
CA PHE A 118 -7.00 -12.62 -7.25
C PHE A 118 -6.11 -11.62 -6.51
N ILE A 119 -5.65 -12.00 -5.32
CA ILE A 119 -4.84 -11.09 -4.50
C ILE A 119 -3.45 -10.84 -5.10
N MET A 120 -2.84 -11.82 -5.78
CA MET A 120 -1.56 -11.63 -6.46
C MET A 120 -1.71 -10.63 -7.60
N LEU A 121 -2.72 -10.80 -8.47
CA LEU A 121 -2.99 -9.86 -9.56
C LEU A 121 -3.24 -8.46 -9.02
N PHE A 122 -4.07 -8.35 -7.98
CA PHE A 122 -4.38 -7.06 -7.38
C PHE A 122 -3.17 -6.40 -6.71
N ALA A 123 -2.35 -7.18 -6.01
CA ALA A 123 -1.11 -6.70 -5.38
C ALA A 123 -0.08 -6.23 -6.42
N ILE A 124 0.03 -6.91 -7.56
CA ILE A 124 0.88 -6.47 -8.68
C ILE A 124 0.37 -5.15 -9.26
N VAL A 125 -0.94 -5.03 -9.51
CA VAL A 125 -1.54 -3.79 -10.03
C VAL A 125 -1.29 -2.62 -9.08
N LEU A 126 -1.51 -2.82 -7.78
CA LEU A 126 -1.24 -1.77 -6.78
C LEU A 126 0.25 -1.47 -6.63
N GLY A 127 1.10 -2.49 -6.59
CA GLY A 127 2.54 -2.33 -6.44
C GLY A 127 3.17 -1.54 -7.59
N ILE A 128 2.84 -1.93 -8.82
CA ILE A 128 3.32 -1.24 -10.02
C ILE A 128 2.66 0.13 -10.16
N GLY A 129 1.33 0.22 -9.98
CA GLY A 129 0.61 1.49 -10.09
C GLY A 129 1.07 2.52 -9.07
N GLY A 130 1.28 2.11 -7.82
CA GLY A 130 1.83 2.96 -6.76
C GLY A 130 3.24 3.46 -7.08
N MET A 131 4.13 2.56 -7.52
CA MET A 131 5.48 2.92 -7.98
C MET A 131 5.43 3.96 -9.09
N PHE A 132 4.55 3.82 -10.09
CA PHE A 132 4.44 4.78 -11.19
C PHE A 132 3.92 6.14 -10.73
N VAL A 133 2.89 6.18 -9.87
CA VAL A 133 2.35 7.44 -9.37
C VAL A 133 3.40 8.19 -8.55
N GLU A 134 4.06 7.50 -7.62
CA GLU A 134 5.07 8.14 -6.78
C GLU A 134 6.34 8.50 -7.55
N GLY A 135 6.77 7.65 -8.49
CA GLY A 135 7.90 7.98 -9.36
C GLY A 135 7.61 9.19 -10.24
N ALA A 136 6.39 9.34 -10.75
CA ALA A 136 5.96 10.55 -11.44
C ALA A 136 6.00 11.77 -10.51
N MET A 137 5.56 11.65 -9.26
CA MET A 137 5.69 12.72 -8.27
C MET A 137 7.14 13.13 -8.04
N THR A 138 8.08 12.17 -8.01
CA THR A 138 9.52 12.47 -7.94
C THR A 138 10.02 13.18 -9.20
N GLN A 139 9.55 12.82 -10.39
CA GLN A 139 9.90 13.56 -11.62
C GLN A 139 9.39 15.00 -11.63
N PHE A 140 8.28 15.28 -10.92
CA PHE A 140 7.72 16.62 -10.78
C PHE A 140 8.23 17.40 -9.56
N ASP A 141 9.30 16.93 -8.90
CA ASP A 141 9.89 17.60 -7.74
C ASP A 141 8.88 17.78 -6.58
N LEU A 142 7.97 16.81 -6.43
CA LEU A 142 6.96 16.81 -5.37
C LEU A 142 7.41 16.04 -4.14
N VAL A 143 8.24 15.01 -4.32
CA VAL A 143 8.78 14.15 -3.25
C VAL A 143 10.11 13.52 -3.68
N HIS A 144 11.07 13.42 -2.77
CA HIS A 144 12.34 12.75 -3.03
C HIS A 144 12.60 11.66 -2.01
N TYR A 145 12.89 10.46 -2.52
CA TYR A 145 13.39 9.36 -1.72
C TYR A 145 14.90 9.49 -1.51
N ARG A 146 15.39 9.02 -0.36
CA ARG A 146 16.81 9.03 -0.02
C ARG A 146 17.64 8.14 -0.94
N GLU A 147 17.20 6.88 -1.08
CA GLU A 147 17.85 5.86 -1.89
C GLU A 147 16.89 5.44 -3.01
N PRO A 148 16.75 6.23 -4.09
CA PRO A 148 15.88 5.87 -5.21
C PRO A 148 16.59 4.88 -6.12
N GLU A 149 15.95 3.76 -6.45
CA GLU A 149 16.55 2.76 -7.35
C GLU A 149 15.80 2.58 -8.67
N ILE A 150 14.47 2.72 -8.68
CA ILE A 150 13.66 2.56 -9.89
C ILE A 150 12.68 3.70 -10.05
N PHE A 151 12.75 4.39 -11.18
CA PHE A 151 11.83 5.49 -11.52
C PHE A 151 11.72 6.59 -10.44
N GLY A 152 12.78 6.81 -9.66
CA GLY A 152 12.81 7.81 -8.58
C GLY A 152 12.30 7.32 -7.23
N VAL A 153 11.95 6.04 -7.09
CA VAL A 153 11.42 5.45 -5.86
C VAL A 153 12.16 4.17 -5.48
N PRO A 154 12.04 3.70 -4.23
CA PRO A 154 12.78 2.54 -3.79
C PRO A 154 12.09 1.21 -4.12
N TYR A 155 12.86 0.15 -4.32
CA TYR A 155 12.32 -1.19 -4.66
C TYR A 155 11.37 -1.76 -3.61
N TRP A 156 11.62 -1.46 -2.33
CA TRP A 156 10.80 -1.94 -1.23
C TRP A 156 9.39 -1.32 -1.25
N LEU A 157 9.16 -0.22 -1.98
CA LEU A 157 7.87 0.47 -2.05
C LEU A 157 6.77 -0.45 -2.60
N VAL A 158 7.09 -1.24 -3.61
CA VAL A 158 6.16 -2.24 -4.16
C VAL A 158 5.75 -3.23 -3.07
N GLY A 159 6.70 -3.70 -2.26
CA GLY A 159 6.42 -4.58 -1.13
C GLY A 159 5.43 -3.96 -0.13
N VAL A 160 5.53 -2.66 0.14
CA VAL A 160 4.56 -1.92 0.97
C VAL A 160 3.17 -1.94 0.33
N TYR A 161 3.05 -1.61 -0.96
CA TYR A 161 1.79 -1.65 -1.70
C TYR A 161 1.17 -3.04 -1.78
N MET A 162 1.98 -4.10 -1.91
CA MET A 162 1.50 -5.48 -1.91
C MET A 162 0.88 -5.87 -0.56
N HIS A 163 1.43 -5.41 0.56
CA HIS A 163 0.77 -5.55 1.87
C HIS A 163 -0.46 -4.67 1.98
N GLY A 164 -0.45 -3.49 1.38
CA GLY A 164 -1.60 -2.61 1.23
C GLY A 164 -2.75 -3.31 0.50
N ALA A 165 -2.49 -4.16 -0.50
CA ALA A 165 -3.51 -4.94 -1.18
C ALA A 165 -4.24 -5.91 -0.25
N LEU A 166 -3.52 -6.58 0.65
CA LEU A 166 -4.11 -7.47 1.66
C LEU A 166 -4.96 -6.68 2.67
N ALA A 167 -4.46 -5.55 3.15
CA ALA A 167 -5.20 -4.67 4.06
C ALA A 167 -6.45 -4.07 3.40
N LEU A 168 -6.34 -3.65 2.13
CA LEU A 168 -7.45 -3.12 1.36
C LEU A 168 -8.52 -4.18 1.13
N ARG A 169 -8.14 -5.42 0.77
CA ARG A 169 -9.10 -6.53 0.65
C ARG A 169 -9.94 -6.69 1.90
N GLU A 170 -9.31 -6.85 3.06
CA GLU A 170 -10.06 -7.05 4.30
C GLU A 170 -10.87 -5.79 4.69
N GLY A 171 -10.36 -4.60 4.38
CA GLY A 171 -11.10 -3.35 4.55
C GLY A 171 -12.37 -3.30 3.69
N MET A 172 -12.28 -3.67 2.42
CA MET A 172 -13.43 -3.75 1.51
C MET A 172 -14.45 -4.79 2.01
N ARG A 173 -13.98 -5.97 2.43
CA ARG A 173 -14.83 -7.02 2.99
C ARG A 173 -15.55 -6.58 4.27
N TYR A 174 -14.87 -5.86 5.15
CA TYR A 174 -15.45 -5.43 6.44
C TYR A 174 -16.35 -4.19 6.34
N PHE A 175 -15.99 -3.19 5.53
CA PHE A 175 -16.72 -1.92 5.46
C PHE A 175 -17.72 -1.84 4.31
N VAL A 176 -17.47 -2.52 3.18
CA VAL A 176 -18.25 -2.35 1.95
C VAL A 176 -19.12 -3.56 1.65
N TYR A 177 -18.57 -4.77 1.71
CA TYR A 177 -19.33 -6.00 1.44
C TYR A 177 -20.09 -6.55 2.65
N ARG A 178 -20.01 -5.88 3.79
CA ARG A 178 -20.76 -6.25 4.99
C ARG A 178 -22.26 -6.11 4.72
N LYS A 179 -22.98 -7.23 4.84
CA LYS A 179 -24.43 -7.20 4.89
C LYS A 179 -24.84 -6.67 6.27
N GLY A 180 -25.70 -5.64 6.28
CA GLY A 180 -26.25 -5.03 7.49
C GLY A 180 -27.09 -6.02 8.30
#